data_AF-A0A1H6S5R1-F1
#
_entry.id   AF-A0A1H6S5R1-F1
#
_cell.length_a   1.000
_cell.length_b   1.000
_cell.length_c   1.000
_cell.angle_alpha   90.00
_cell.angle_beta   90.00
_cell.angle_gamma   90.00
#
_symmetry.space_group_name_H-M   'P 1'
#
loop_
_entity.id
_entity.type
_entity.pdbx_description
1 polymer ?
#
loop_
_entity_poly.entity_id
_entity_poly.type
_entity_poly.pdbx_seq_one_letter_code
_entity_poly.pdbx_strand_id
1 'polypeptide(L)'
;MLAPRHITKKVKGDYRLIAISDIHGHLQYLKALLRKVKYDPDLDYLVIIGDYIEKGDEVLETIKFIEQLSRYPKCYILTGNCEWALCAMMTIPELANEIPHYLQRVSANGIVRQLYNEGHYRDGHCSNLAMQQEMERFLHPHLQFMMHLPTTLKFNDFLFVHAGLENKPNYKQGTLHGYLEMQHFDDIGHPYNETVIVGHIPTSNYDARNINNDILFDWKKRIICIDGGIGVKPIAQLNALMIESHQGHISYATESYQPLPVGIIQEDVHEGSHDYHKICFPDYEVIMIEKGPEFSKCRHVKSGIDMMIKNEFLYTRSSKLYCLDDYTDRFLALTKGSEVKVIGQYGKYSYVSFKGAVGWVKSQVVKIIHG
;
A
#
# COMPACT_ATOMS: atom_id res chain seq x y z
N MET A 1 -16.82 -15.54 16.16
CA MET A 1 -15.37 -15.42 15.94
C MET A 1 -15.14 -15.47 14.44
N LEU A 2 -14.50 -14.46 13.85
CA LEU A 2 -14.16 -14.43 12.42
C LEU A 2 -13.13 -15.52 12.15
N ALA A 3 -13.57 -16.68 11.69
CA ALA A 3 -12.70 -17.82 11.41
C ALA A 3 -12.10 -17.67 10.00
N PRO A 4 -10.84 -18.09 9.78
CA PRO A 4 -10.25 -18.08 8.45
C PRO A 4 -11.10 -18.86 7.45
N ARG A 5 -11.34 -18.26 6.28
CA ARG A 5 -12.11 -18.88 5.20
C ARG A 5 -11.25 -19.07 3.97
N HIS A 6 -11.18 -20.30 3.47
CA HIS A 6 -10.31 -20.65 2.34
C HIS A 6 -11.16 -21.07 1.14
N ILE A 7 -10.97 -20.40 0.01
CA ILE A 7 -11.62 -20.77 -1.26
C ILE A 7 -10.61 -21.33 -2.25
N THR A 8 -11.09 -22.16 -3.17
CA THR A 8 -10.28 -22.75 -4.23
C THR A 8 -11.02 -22.63 -5.55
N LYS A 9 -10.34 -22.10 -6.56
CA LYS A 9 -10.81 -22.00 -7.93
C LYS A 9 -9.85 -22.73 -8.85
N LYS A 10 -10.40 -23.61 -9.68
CA LYS A 10 -9.68 -24.22 -10.81
C LYS A 10 -10.30 -23.74 -12.09
N VAL A 11 -9.47 -23.29 -13.03
CA VAL A 11 -9.86 -22.83 -14.36
C VAL A 11 -9.12 -23.66 -15.38
N LYS A 12 -9.85 -24.14 -16.39
CA LYS A 12 -9.29 -24.88 -17.53
C LYS A 12 -9.25 -23.95 -18.73
N GLY A 13 -8.23 -24.13 -19.59
CA GLY A 13 -8.06 -23.32 -20.79
C GLY A 13 -7.47 -21.95 -20.49
N ASP A 14 -7.68 -21.03 -21.43
CA ASP A 14 -7.07 -19.72 -21.39
C ASP A 14 -7.80 -18.81 -20.40
N TYR A 15 -7.04 -17.98 -19.69
CA TYR A 15 -7.59 -16.98 -18.78
C TYR A 15 -6.65 -15.80 -18.63
N ARG A 16 -7.23 -14.67 -18.25
CA ARG A 16 -6.54 -13.48 -17.80
C ARG A 16 -7.01 -13.15 -16.39
N LEU A 17 -6.08 -13.00 -15.46
CA LEU A 17 -6.32 -12.66 -14.07
C LEU A 17 -5.61 -11.36 -13.74
N ILE A 18 -6.30 -10.45 -13.08
CA ILE A 18 -5.79 -9.16 -12.61
C ILE A 18 -5.85 -9.18 -11.08
N ALA A 19 -4.71 -9.01 -10.42
CA ALA A 19 -4.61 -8.93 -8.97
C ALA A 19 -4.20 -7.52 -8.52
N ILE A 20 -4.89 -6.99 -7.53
CA ILE A 20 -4.70 -5.66 -6.93
C ILE A 20 -4.79 -5.82 -5.40
N SER A 21 -4.05 -5.04 -4.63
CA SER A 21 -4.15 -5.02 -3.16
C SER A 21 -4.14 -3.58 -2.63
N ASP A 22 -4.48 -3.42 -1.35
CA ASP A 22 -4.21 -2.21 -0.55
C ASP A 22 -4.69 -0.91 -1.24
N ILE A 23 -5.98 -0.86 -1.55
CA ILE A 23 -6.63 0.29 -2.23
C ILE A 23 -6.88 1.44 -1.24
N HIS A 24 -7.12 1.11 0.03
CA HIS A 24 -7.26 2.06 1.12
C HIS A 24 -8.20 3.23 0.81
N GLY A 25 -9.43 2.96 0.36
CA GLY A 25 -10.43 4.01 0.14
C GLY A 25 -10.11 5.02 -0.97
N HIS A 26 -9.20 4.70 -1.91
CA HIS A 26 -8.88 5.55 -3.06
C HIS A 26 -9.62 5.07 -4.33
N LEU A 27 -10.94 5.27 -4.38
CA LEU A 27 -11.79 4.77 -5.45
C LEU A 27 -11.36 5.26 -6.83
N GLN A 28 -11.01 6.54 -6.97
CA GLN A 28 -10.60 7.06 -8.28
C GLN A 28 -9.35 6.36 -8.80
N TYR A 29 -8.43 5.97 -7.91
CA TYR A 29 -7.18 5.30 -8.28
C TYR A 29 -7.47 3.88 -8.77
N LEU A 30 -8.33 3.15 -8.05
CA LEU A 30 -8.82 1.84 -8.47
C LEU A 30 -9.50 1.92 -9.84
N LYS A 31 -10.43 2.86 -10.03
CA LYS A 31 -11.13 3.04 -11.31
C LYS A 31 -10.16 3.40 -12.45
N ALA A 32 -9.17 4.25 -12.19
CA ALA A 32 -8.16 4.63 -13.18
C ALA A 32 -7.28 3.44 -13.57
N LEU A 33 -6.84 2.64 -12.58
CA LEU A 33 -6.05 1.44 -12.81
C LEU A 33 -6.83 0.39 -13.61
N LEU A 34 -8.08 0.10 -13.22
CA LEU A 34 -8.95 -0.85 -13.94
C LEU A 34 -9.18 -0.43 -15.41
N ARG A 35 -9.35 0.88 -15.67
CA ARG A 35 -9.40 1.41 -17.05
C ARG A 35 -8.07 1.23 -17.78
N LYS A 36 -6.95 1.51 -17.11
CA LYS A 36 -5.60 1.42 -17.70
C LYS A 36 -5.27 -0.01 -18.14
N VAL A 37 -5.62 -1.01 -17.32
CA VAL A 37 -5.43 -2.44 -17.64
C VAL A 37 -6.54 -3.02 -18.52
N LYS A 38 -7.51 -2.20 -18.92
CA LYS A 38 -8.67 -2.60 -19.74
C LYS A 38 -9.39 -3.80 -19.14
N TYR A 39 -9.70 -3.73 -17.84
CA TYR A 39 -10.44 -4.78 -17.15
C TYR A 39 -11.83 -4.97 -17.76
N ASP A 40 -12.15 -6.19 -18.15
CA ASP A 40 -13.47 -6.63 -18.59
C ASP A 40 -14.04 -7.64 -17.58
N PRO A 41 -15.11 -7.30 -16.84
CA PRO A 41 -15.65 -8.17 -15.80
C PRO A 41 -16.33 -9.45 -16.31
N ASP A 42 -16.64 -9.53 -17.60
CA ASP A 42 -17.23 -10.73 -18.22
C ASP A 42 -16.13 -11.71 -18.68
N LEU A 43 -14.95 -11.19 -19.03
CA LEU A 43 -13.82 -11.98 -19.55
C LEU A 43 -12.75 -12.27 -18.50
N ASP A 44 -12.33 -11.26 -17.75
CA ASP A 44 -11.20 -11.31 -16.83
C ASP A 44 -11.59 -11.87 -15.45
N TYR A 45 -10.60 -12.47 -14.78
CA TYR A 45 -10.65 -12.69 -13.34
C TYR A 45 -10.08 -11.48 -12.62
N LEU A 46 -10.76 -11.02 -11.57
CA LEU A 46 -10.27 -9.96 -10.70
C LEU A 46 -10.06 -10.53 -9.29
N VAL A 47 -8.89 -10.29 -8.71
CA VAL A 47 -8.57 -10.65 -7.32
C VAL A 47 -8.16 -9.39 -6.57
N ILE A 48 -8.90 -9.03 -5.54
CA ILE A 48 -8.56 -7.92 -4.63
C ILE A 48 -8.07 -8.52 -3.31
N ILE A 49 -6.82 -8.25 -2.96
CA ILE A 49 -6.11 -8.90 -1.84
C ILE A 49 -6.20 -8.07 -0.56
N GLY A 50 -7.42 -7.74 -0.13
CA GLY A 50 -7.67 -7.00 1.13
C GLY A 50 -7.31 -5.52 1.10
N ASP A 51 -7.53 -4.88 2.24
CA ASP A 51 -7.18 -3.49 2.55
C ASP A 51 -7.71 -2.49 1.53
N TYR A 52 -8.98 -2.63 1.19
CA TYR A 52 -9.69 -1.68 0.33
C TYR A 52 -10.36 -0.56 1.12
N ILE A 53 -10.36 -0.61 2.45
CA ILE A 53 -10.89 0.42 3.35
C ILE A 53 -9.80 1.20 4.09
N GLU A 54 -10.23 2.22 4.86
CA GLU A 54 -9.40 3.09 5.70
C GLU A 54 -8.40 3.95 4.90
N LYS A 55 -7.78 4.95 5.55
CA LYS A 55 -6.74 5.88 5.04
C LYS A 55 -7.10 6.85 3.91
N GLY A 56 -7.99 6.47 2.99
CA GLY A 56 -8.47 7.33 1.92
C GLY A 56 -9.70 8.16 2.30
N ASP A 57 -10.11 9.04 1.40
CA ASP A 57 -11.28 9.93 1.57
C ASP A 57 -12.55 9.38 0.90
N GLU A 58 -12.45 8.33 0.08
CA GLU A 58 -13.57 7.74 -0.66
C GLU A 58 -13.93 6.34 -0.12
N VAL A 59 -13.82 6.12 1.19
CA VAL A 59 -13.92 4.77 1.79
C VAL A 59 -15.29 4.14 1.54
N LEU A 60 -16.37 4.87 1.82
CA LEU A 60 -17.73 4.33 1.66
C LEU A 60 -18.06 4.06 0.19
N GLU A 61 -17.63 4.93 -0.72
CA GLU A 61 -17.75 4.78 -2.16
C GLU A 61 -16.93 3.57 -2.65
N THR A 62 -15.74 3.38 -2.09
CA THR A 62 -14.89 2.22 -2.37
C THR A 62 -15.57 0.93 -1.94
N ILE A 63 -16.10 0.86 -0.71
CA ILE A 63 -16.87 -0.30 -0.23
C ILE A 63 -18.01 -0.64 -1.20
N LYS A 64 -18.85 0.35 -1.54
CA LYS A 64 -19.99 0.15 -2.46
C LYS A 64 -19.54 -0.33 -3.83
N PHE A 65 -18.42 0.17 -4.35
CA PHE A 65 -17.89 -0.25 -5.64
C PHE A 65 -17.34 -1.69 -5.59
N ILE A 66 -16.66 -2.07 -4.52
CA ILE A 66 -16.15 -3.44 -4.30
C ILE A 66 -17.32 -4.43 -4.19
N GLU A 67 -18.38 -4.09 -3.45
CA GLU A 67 -19.60 -4.91 -3.37
C GLU A 67 -20.34 -5.05 -4.71
N GLN A 68 -20.23 -4.06 -5.60
CA GLN A 68 -20.74 -4.17 -6.96
C GLN A 68 -19.86 -5.12 -7.79
N LEU A 69 -18.53 -4.97 -7.70
CA LEU A 69 -17.59 -5.85 -8.39
C LEU A 69 -17.74 -7.31 -7.94
N SER A 70 -18.00 -7.56 -6.65
CA SER A 70 -18.16 -8.92 -6.13
C SER A 70 -19.39 -9.66 -6.67
N ARG A 71 -20.30 -8.97 -7.37
CA ARG A 71 -21.45 -9.60 -8.03
C ARG A 71 -21.05 -10.33 -9.31
N TYR A 72 -19.89 -10.02 -9.89
CA TYR A 72 -19.36 -10.72 -11.04
C TYR A 72 -18.76 -12.07 -10.63
N PRO A 73 -19.06 -13.17 -11.34
CA PRO A 73 -18.66 -14.53 -10.93
C PRO A 73 -17.15 -14.79 -10.99
N LYS A 74 -16.40 -13.91 -11.66
CA LYS A 74 -14.93 -13.97 -11.80
C LYS A 74 -14.20 -12.99 -10.88
N CYS A 75 -14.92 -12.28 -10.00
CA CYS A 75 -14.34 -11.37 -9.03
C CYS A 75 -14.21 -12.05 -7.67
N TYR A 76 -13.02 -11.98 -7.08
CA TYR A 76 -12.70 -12.53 -5.77
C TYR A 76 -12.12 -11.42 -4.89
N ILE A 77 -12.78 -11.15 -3.77
CA ILE A 77 -12.33 -10.17 -2.79
C ILE A 77 -11.86 -10.93 -1.55
N LEU A 78 -10.64 -10.70 -1.12
CA LEU A 78 -10.11 -11.23 0.13
C LEU A 78 -10.24 -10.19 1.25
N THR A 79 -10.23 -10.65 2.49
CA THR A 79 -10.15 -9.78 3.67
C THR A 79 -8.69 -9.41 3.95
N GLY A 80 -8.44 -8.14 4.23
CA GLY A 80 -7.20 -7.64 4.80
C GLY A 80 -7.33 -7.37 6.30
N ASN A 81 -6.26 -6.88 6.92
CA ASN A 81 -6.29 -6.52 8.35
C ASN A 81 -7.19 -5.32 8.62
N CYS A 82 -7.32 -4.36 7.67
CA CYS A 82 -8.20 -3.21 7.86
C CYS A 82 -9.67 -3.62 7.94
N GLU A 83 -10.16 -4.45 7.00
CA GLU A 83 -11.55 -4.95 7.04
C GLU A 83 -11.81 -5.75 8.32
N TRP A 84 -10.85 -6.59 8.71
CA TRP A 84 -10.98 -7.38 9.94
C TRP A 84 -11.03 -6.48 11.19
N ALA A 85 -10.14 -5.50 11.29
CA ALA A 85 -10.07 -4.58 12.41
C ALA A 85 -11.34 -3.74 12.52
N LEU A 86 -11.89 -3.25 11.40
CA LEU A 86 -13.16 -2.54 11.39
C LEU A 86 -14.31 -3.44 11.86
N CYS A 87 -14.41 -4.66 11.35
CA CYS A 87 -15.42 -5.62 11.80
C CYS A 87 -15.33 -5.88 13.31
N ALA A 88 -14.14 -6.17 13.82
CA ALA A 88 -13.92 -6.38 15.25
C ALA A 88 -14.33 -5.13 16.06
N MET A 89 -13.84 -3.95 15.65
CA MET A 89 -14.09 -2.68 16.34
C MET A 89 -15.56 -2.28 16.34
N MET A 90 -16.34 -2.62 15.31
CA MET A 90 -17.77 -2.28 15.27
C MET A 90 -18.64 -3.32 15.98
N THR A 91 -18.23 -4.60 15.99
CA THR A 91 -19.10 -5.72 16.45
C THR A 91 -18.78 -6.28 17.83
N ILE A 92 -17.62 -5.92 18.43
CA ILE A 92 -17.21 -6.36 19.76
C ILE A 92 -17.39 -5.19 20.75
N PRO A 93 -18.41 -5.22 21.63
CA PRO A 93 -18.70 -4.13 22.56
C PRO A 93 -17.53 -3.73 23.47
N GLU A 94 -16.69 -4.69 23.83
CA GLU A 94 -15.52 -4.48 24.69
C GLU A 94 -14.46 -3.57 24.03
N LEU A 95 -14.45 -3.47 22.70
CA LEU A 95 -13.54 -2.61 21.95
C LEU A 95 -14.02 -1.17 21.81
N ALA A 96 -15.21 -0.81 22.31
CA ALA A 96 -15.75 0.54 22.19
C ALA A 96 -14.79 1.60 22.75
N ASN A 97 -14.13 1.30 23.88
CA ASN A 97 -13.18 2.21 24.52
C ASN A 97 -11.84 2.35 23.77
N GLU A 98 -11.57 1.49 22.79
CA GLU A 98 -10.38 1.59 21.94
C GLU A 98 -10.57 2.54 20.76
N ILE A 99 -11.82 2.92 20.42
CA ILE A 99 -12.10 3.81 19.28
C ILE A 99 -11.38 5.16 19.40
N PRO A 100 -11.37 5.86 20.56
CA PRO A 100 -10.59 7.08 20.72
C PRO A 100 -9.08 6.88 20.53
N HIS A 101 -8.53 5.75 21.00
CA HIS A 101 -7.11 5.41 20.84
C HIS A 101 -6.77 5.10 19.37
N TYR A 102 -7.65 4.37 18.69
CA TYR A 102 -7.57 4.12 17.25
C TYR A 102 -7.51 5.43 16.47
N LEU A 103 -8.45 6.34 16.76
CA LEU A 103 -8.57 7.66 16.13
C LEU A 103 -7.38 8.59 16.38
N GLN A 104 -6.57 8.34 17.42
CA GLN A 104 -5.30 9.04 17.69
C GLN A 104 -4.10 8.45 16.94
N ARG A 105 -4.15 7.15 16.64
CA ARG A 105 -3.05 6.40 16.00
C ARG A 105 -3.14 6.36 14.48
N VAL A 106 -4.35 6.39 13.94
CA VAL A 106 -4.63 6.21 12.51
C VAL A 106 -4.68 7.55 11.79
N SER A 107 -4.55 7.50 10.46
CA SER A 107 -4.59 8.64 9.53
C SER A 107 -5.74 9.60 9.82
N ALA A 108 -5.58 10.84 9.33
CA ALA A 108 -6.63 11.87 9.39
C ALA A 108 -7.92 11.47 8.65
N ASN A 109 -7.89 10.40 7.86
CA ASN A 109 -8.97 9.90 7.01
C ASN A 109 -9.27 8.43 7.34
N GLY A 110 -10.43 7.92 6.89
CA GLY A 110 -10.92 6.56 7.19
C GLY A 110 -12.41 6.56 7.55
N ILE A 111 -13.09 5.41 7.46
CA ILE A 111 -14.55 5.37 7.66
C ILE A 111 -14.92 5.62 9.12
N VAL A 112 -14.12 5.10 10.07
CA VAL A 112 -14.35 5.37 11.50
C VAL A 112 -14.23 6.86 11.79
N ARG A 113 -13.24 7.54 11.20
CA ARG A 113 -13.05 9.00 11.37
C ARG A 113 -14.13 9.82 10.68
N GLN A 114 -14.55 9.41 9.48
CA GLN A 114 -15.67 10.04 8.78
C GLN A 114 -16.93 10.01 9.64
N LEU A 115 -17.35 8.82 10.09
CA LEU A 115 -18.52 8.68 10.96
C LEU A 115 -18.33 9.39 12.30
N TYR A 116 -17.10 9.40 12.84
CA TYR A 116 -16.80 10.12 14.06
C TYR A 116 -17.10 11.63 13.94
N ASN A 117 -16.75 12.21 12.80
CA ASN A 117 -16.95 13.63 12.51
C ASN A 117 -18.42 13.92 12.17
N GLU A 118 -19.05 13.12 11.32
CA GLU A 118 -20.46 13.28 10.91
C GLU A 118 -21.43 13.16 12.10
N GLY A 119 -21.13 12.26 13.04
CA GLY A 119 -21.91 12.11 14.27
C GLY A 119 -21.59 13.14 15.36
N HIS A 120 -20.65 14.08 15.14
CA HIS A 120 -20.26 15.10 16.13
C HIS A 120 -19.84 14.53 17.50
N TYR A 121 -19.23 13.34 17.53
CA TYR A 121 -18.92 12.64 18.79
C TYR A 121 -17.80 13.30 19.63
N ARG A 122 -17.08 14.27 19.04
CA ARG A 122 -16.12 15.10 19.78
C ARG A 122 -16.78 15.91 20.90
N ASP A 123 -18.07 16.17 20.79
CA ASP A 123 -18.84 16.96 21.77
C ASP A 123 -19.13 16.16 23.06
N GLY A 124 -18.84 14.86 23.08
CA GLY A 124 -18.98 14.02 24.27
C GLY A 124 -20.45 13.79 24.67
N HIS A 125 -21.38 13.89 23.72
CA HIS A 125 -22.82 13.79 23.98
C HIS A 125 -23.31 12.35 24.21
N CYS A 126 -22.49 11.34 23.94
CA CYS A 126 -22.81 9.94 24.19
C CYS A 126 -21.59 9.15 24.70
N SER A 127 -21.82 7.93 25.21
CA SER A 127 -20.73 7.02 25.58
C SER A 127 -20.06 6.43 24.33
N ASN A 128 -18.83 5.91 24.49
CA ASN A 128 -18.13 5.22 23.40
C ASN A 128 -18.93 4.00 22.87
N LEU A 129 -19.64 3.29 23.76
CA LEU A 129 -20.48 2.16 23.38
C LEU A 129 -21.69 2.61 22.55
N ALA A 130 -22.34 3.71 22.93
CA ALA A 130 -23.46 4.25 22.16
C ALA A 130 -23.00 4.73 20.77
N MET A 131 -21.86 5.41 20.69
CA MET A 131 -21.21 5.81 19.43
C MET A 131 -20.91 4.58 18.55
N GLN A 132 -20.27 3.55 19.11
CA GLN A 132 -19.98 2.30 18.39
C GLN A 132 -21.25 1.65 17.83
N GLN A 133 -22.32 1.57 18.62
CA GLN A 133 -23.60 0.98 18.20
C GLN A 133 -24.28 1.77 17.07
N GLU A 134 -24.12 3.09 17.04
CA GLU A 134 -24.63 3.92 15.97
C GLU A 134 -23.82 3.74 14.68
N MET A 135 -22.49 3.75 14.78
CA MET A 135 -21.58 3.46 13.66
C MET A 135 -21.81 2.06 13.09
N GLU A 136 -21.94 1.05 13.95
CA GLU A 136 -22.23 -0.33 13.56
C GLU A 136 -23.54 -0.42 12.78
N ARG A 137 -24.60 0.24 13.26
CA ARG A 137 -25.90 0.22 12.60
C ARG A 137 -25.85 0.84 11.20
N PHE A 138 -25.10 1.93 11.05
CA PHE A 138 -24.87 2.56 9.75
C PHE A 138 -24.09 1.62 8.81
N LEU A 139 -23.04 0.97 9.33
CA LEU A 139 -22.17 0.09 8.54
C LEU A 139 -22.71 -1.34 8.41
N HIS A 140 -23.81 -1.70 9.07
CA HIS A 140 -24.26 -3.08 9.23
C HIS A 140 -24.29 -3.88 7.92
N PRO A 141 -24.87 -3.38 6.80
CA PRO A 141 -24.87 -4.12 5.54
C PRO A 141 -23.46 -4.41 5.01
N HIS A 142 -22.56 -3.44 5.15
CA HIS A 142 -21.17 -3.52 4.70
C HIS A 142 -20.33 -4.44 5.60
N LEU A 143 -20.58 -4.42 6.92
CA LEU A 143 -19.97 -5.34 7.87
C LEU A 143 -20.37 -6.78 7.55
N GLN A 144 -21.64 -7.04 7.23
CA GLN A 144 -22.07 -8.38 6.81
C GLN A 144 -21.33 -8.87 5.57
N PHE A 145 -21.08 -8.00 4.59
CA PHE A 145 -20.26 -8.35 3.43
C PHE A 145 -18.82 -8.71 3.85
N MET A 146 -18.15 -7.82 4.60
CA MET A 146 -16.75 -7.99 5.02
C MET A 146 -16.51 -9.24 5.87
N MET A 147 -17.42 -9.55 6.80
CA MET A 147 -17.29 -10.72 7.69
C MET A 147 -17.34 -12.07 6.94
N HIS A 148 -17.86 -12.09 5.71
CA HIS A 148 -17.95 -13.31 4.89
C HIS A 148 -16.81 -13.43 3.87
N LEU A 149 -15.91 -12.44 3.79
CA LEU A 149 -14.80 -12.47 2.85
C LEU A 149 -13.84 -13.64 3.14
N PRO A 150 -13.36 -14.33 2.09
CA PRO A 150 -12.29 -15.31 2.23
C PRO A 150 -10.98 -14.68 2.70
N THR A 151 -10.23 -15.43 3.49
CA THR A 151 -8.86 -15.12 3.92
C THR A 151 -7.81 -15.52 2.88
N THR A 152 -8.08 -16.59 2.12
CA THR A 152 -7.17 -17.05 1.06
C THR A 152 -7.94 -17.51 -0.17
N LEU A 153 -7.37 -17.30 -1.35
CA LEU A 153 -7.81 -17.92 -2.60
C LEU A 153 -6.67 -18.76 -3.20
N LYS A 154 -6.89 -20.06 -3.36
CA LYS A 154 -6.07 -20.89 -4.24
C LYS A 154 -6.66 -20.87 -5.65
N PHE A 155 -5.96 -20.29 -6.62
CA PHE A 155 -6.37 -20.24 -8.02
C PHE A 155 -5.33 -20.98 -8.87
N ASN A 156 -5.67 -22.18 -9.35
CA ASN A 156 -4.70 -23.04 -10.04
C ASN A 156 -3.40 -23.22 -9.22
N ASP A 157 -2.27 -22.71 -9.74
CA ASP A 157 -0.93 -22.76 -9.15
C ASP A 157 -0.55 -21.50 -8.35
N PHE A 158 -1.53 -20.64 -8.10
CA PHE A 158 -1.38 -19.39 -7.36
C PHE A 158 -2.14 -19.43 -6.03
N LEU A 159 -1.56 -18.85 -4.99
CA LEU A 159 -2.17 -18.70 -3.68
C LEU A 159 -2.16 -17.24 -3.26
N PHE A 160 -3.34 -16.64 -3.19
CA PHE A 160 -3.53 -15.26 -2.77
C PHE A 160 -3.87 -15.22 -1.28
N VAL A 161 -3.18 -14.34 -0.56
CA VAL A 161 -3.40 -14.05 0.87
C VAL A 161 -2.93 -12.62 1.14
N HIS A 162 -3.54 -11.92 2.10
CA HIS A 162 -3.25 -10.51 2.32
C HIS A 162 -1.79 -10.25 2.75
N ALA A 163 -1.31 -10.87 3.83
CA ALA A 163 0.03 -10.59 4.36
C ALA A 163 1.04 -11.73 4.14
N GLY A 164 0.67 -12.97 4.45
CA GLY A 164 1.61 -14.09 4.38
C GLY A 164 1.03 -15.42 4.83
N LEU A 165 1.90 -16.43 4.93
CA LEU A 165 1.54 -17.78 5.36
C LEU A 165 2.56 -18.30 6.37
N GLU A 166 2.06 -18.78 7.50
CA GLU A 166 2.91 -19.48 8.46
C GLU A 166 3.48 -20.77 7.86
N ASN A 167 4.68 -21.15 8.28
CA ASN A 167 5.29 -22.41 7.90
C ASN A 167 4.57 -23.58 8.59
N LYS A 168 3.52 -24.09 7.93
CA LYS A 168 2.69 -25.21 8.37
C LYS A 168 2.64 -26.29 7.27
N PRO A 169 2.38 -27.57 7.61
CA PRO A 169 2.20 -28.62 6.61
C PRO A 169 1.09 -28.32 5.60
N ASN A 170 0.06 -27.60 6.03
CA ASN A 170 -1.03 -27.13 5.19
C ASN A 170 -1.28 -25.66 5.50
N TYR A 171 -1.27 -24.82 4.47
CA TYR A 171 -1.48 -23.38 4.63
C TYR A 171 -2.79 -23.04 5.34
N LYS A 172 -3.82 -23.89 5.26
CA LYS A 172 -5.12 -23.70 5.93
C LYS A 172 -5.08 -23.84 7.46
N GLN A 173 -3.95 -24.26 8.02
CA GLN A 173 -3.74 -24.41 9.46
C GLN A 173 -3.08 -23.17 10.10
N GLY A 174 -2.81 -22.13 9.30
CA GLY A 174 -2.28 -20.87 9.79
C GLY A 174 -3.27 -20.10 10.65
N THR A 175 -2.74 -19.21 11.49
CA THR A 175 -3.54 -18.28 12.29
C THR A 175 -4.04 -17.10 11.46
N LEU A 176 -5.10 -16.42 11.93
CA LEU A 176 -5.60 -15.21 11.29
C LEU A 176 -4.56 -14.10 11.27
N HIS A 177 -3.79 -13.96 12.35
CA HIS A 177 -2.66 -13.04 12.41
C HIS A 177 -1.62 -13.33 11.31
N GLY A 178 -1.29 -14.60 11.10
CA GLY A 178 -0.37 -15.00 10.02
C GLY A 178 -0.88 -14.62 8.62
N TYR A 179 -2.18 -14.73 8.37
CA TYR A 179 -2.75 -14.37 7.07
C TYR A 179 -2.88 -12.86 6.85
N LEU A 180 -3.14 -12.08 7.90
CA LEU A 180 -3.54 -10.68 7.77
C LEU A 180 -2.47 -9.69 8.22
N GLU A 181 -1.52 -10.06 9.08
CA GLU A 181 -0.62 -9.08 9.70
C GLU A 181 0.85 -9.48 9.64
N MET A 182 1.18 -10.63 9.02
CA MET A 182 2.54 -11.14 8.93
C MET A 182 3.48 -10.11 8.31
N GLN A 183 4.45 -9.69 9.12
CA GLN A 183 5.50 -8.78 8.69
C GLN A 183 6.60 -9.59 7.99
N HIS A 184 7.28 -8.97 7.01
CA HIS A 184 8.49 -9.53 6.41
C HIS A 184 8.31 -10.93 5.80
N PHE A 185 7.13 -11.25 5.24
CA PHE A 185 6.87 -12.56 4.64
C PHE A 185 7.88 -12.92 3.55
N ASP A 186 8.28 -11.95 2.72
CA ASP A 186 9.31 -12.16 1.71
C ASP A 186 10.66 -12.59 2.32
N ASP A 187 11.03 -12.12 3.51
CA ASP A 187 12.29 -12.52 4.15
C ASP A 187 12.27 -13.98 4.64
N ILE A 188 11.07 -14.51 4.94
CA ILE A 188 10.88 -15.83 5.57
C ILE A 188 10.72 -16.93 4.50
N GLY A 189 9.97 -16.67 3.43
CA GLY A 189 9.62 -17.68 2.43
C GLY A 189 8.54 -18.68 2.89
N HIS A 190 8.26 -19.69 2.06
CA HIS A 190 7.25 -20.71 2.37
C HIS A 190 7.54 -22.08 1.71
N PRO A 191 6.98 -23.19 2.25
CA PRO A 191 7.20 -24.53 1.71
C PRO A 191 6.23 -24.92 0.57
N TYR A 192 5.22 -24.10 0.29
CA TYR A 192 4.15 -24.44 -0.67
C TYR A 192 4.63 -24.43 -2.13
N ASN A 193 3.99 -25.25 -2.98
CA ASN A 193 4.34 -25.37 -4.41
C ASN A 193 3.81 -24.19 -5.23
N GLU A 194 2.72 -23.58 -4.76
CA GLU A 194 2.08 -22.44 -5.39
C GLU A 194 2.99 -21.21 -5.35
N THR A 195 2.81 -20.31 -6.32
CA THR A 195 3.32 -18.94 -6.20
C THR A 195 2.38 -18.15 -5.30
N VAL A 196 2.90 -17.59 -4.22
CA VAL A 196 2.12 -16.85 -3.23
C VAL A 196 2.13 -15.36 -3.56
N ILE A 197 0.95 -14.75 -3.68
CA ILE A 197 0.77 -13.34 -4.00
C ILE A 197 0.20 -12.63 -2.79
N VAL A 198 0.87 -11.55 -2.37
CA VAL A 198 0.58 -10.81 -1.13
C VAL A 198 0.57 -9.29 -1.33
N GLY A 199 -0.15 -8.61 -0.45
CA GLY A 199 -0.14 -7.15 -0.25
C GLY A 199 0.49 -6.78 1.10
N HIS A 200 -0.20 -5.92 1.86
CA HIS A 200 0.06 -5.56 3.28
C HIS A 200 1.34 -4.76 3.58
N ILE A 201 2.49 -5.29 3.14
CA ILE A 201 3.77 -4.60 3.29
C ILE A 201 4.13 -3.97 1.95
N PRO A 202 4.26 -2.63 1.89
CA PRO A 202 4.62 -1.96 0.65
C PRO A 202 5.94 -2.50 0.11
N THR A 203 5.96 -2.76 -1.19
CA THR A 203 7.11 -3.30 -1.93
C THR A 203 8.41 -2.53 -1.71
N SER A 204 8.30 -1.21 -1.52
CA SER A 204 9.45 -0.38 -1.17
C SER A 204 10.11 -0.78 0.14
N ASN A 205 9.43 -1.41 1.09
CA ASN A 205 10.09 -1.84 2.34
C ASN A 205 11.08 -2.99 2.12
N TYR A 206 10.99 -3.74 1.02
CA TYR A 206 11.87 -4.88 0.74
C TYR A 206 13.17 -4.47 0.03
N ASP A 207 13.23 -3.30 -0.61
CA ASP A 207 14.47 -2.78 -1.21
C ASP A 207 15.24 -1.89 -0.21
N ALA A 208 16.40 -2.37 0.24
CA ALA A 208 17.25 -1.65 1.18
C ALA A 208 17.90 -0.36 0.62
N ARG A 209 17.89 -0.15 -0.70
CA ARG A 209 18.61 0.94 -1.37
C ARG A 209 17.72 1.91 -2.13
N ASN A 210 16.63 1.44 -2.73
CA ASN A 210 15.77 2.30 -3.56
C ASN A 210 14.36 2.39 -2.99
N ILE A 211 13.75 3.56 -3.11
CA ILE A 211 12.30 3.71 -2.94
C ILE A 211 11.66 3.24 -4.25
N ASN A 212 11.34 1.94 -4.31
CA ASN A 212 10.72 1.31 -5.47
C ASN A 212 9.40 0.66 -5.05
N ASN A 213 8.29 1.09 -5.66
CA ASN A 213 6.95 0.58 -5.36
C ASN A 213 6.41 -0.33 -6.47
N ASP A 214 7.27 -0.78 -7.39
CA ASP A 214 6.91 -1.77 -8.41
C ASP A 214 6.71 -3.15 -7.78
N ILE A 215 5.95 -4.00 -8.48
CA ILE A 215 5.71 -5.37 -8.05
C ILE A 215 7.04 -6.13 -7.91
N LEU A 216 7.24 -6.74 -6.74
CA LEU A 216 8.42 -7.53 -6.44
C LEU A 216 8.18 -8.99 -6.78
N PHE A 217 9.02 -9.56 -7.65
CA PHE A 217 9.02 -10.99 -7.98
C PHE A 217 10.24 -11.69 -7.34
N ASP A 218 10.01 -12.56 -6.37
CA ASP A 218 11.02 -13.50 -5.87
C ASP A 218 10.70 -14.92 -6.36
N TRP A 219 11.23 -15.27 -7.54
CA TRP A 219 11.04 -16.60 -8.15
C TRP A 219 11.66 -17.74 -7.34
N LYS A 220 12.71 -17.45 -6.55
CA LYS A 220 13.37 -18.45 -5.72
C LYS A 220 12.48 -18.87 -4.56
N LYS A 221 11.82 -17.89 -3.93
CA LYS A 221 10.86 -18.11 -2.85
C LYS A 221 9.45 -18.41 -3.36
N ARG A 222 9.16 -18.11 -4.63
CA ARG A 222 7.83 -18.15 -5.26
C ARG A 222 6.86 -17.15 -4.62
N ILE A 223 7.35 -15.93 -4.34
CA ILE A 223 6.56 -14.85 -3.74
C ILE A 223 6.43 -13.70 -4.75
N ILE A 224 5.24 -13.10 -4.83
CA ILE A 224 5.00 -11.85 -5.54
C ILE A 224 4.33 -10.86 -4.59
N CYS A 225 5.02 -9.78 -4.24
CA CYS A 225 4.46 -8.70 -3.41
C CYS A 225 3.94 -7.59 -4.32
N ILE A 226 2.67 -7.19 -4.16
CA ILE A 226 2.02 -6.24 -5.06
C ILE A 226 1.59 -4.93 -4.39
N ASP A 227 1.71 -4.79 -3.07
CA ASP A 227 1.37 -3.53 -2.40
C ASP A 227 2.35 -2.41 -2.80
N GLY A 228 1.82 -1.33 -3.39
CA GLY A 228 2.59 -0.16 -3.80
C GLY A 228 2.52 1.02 -2.81
N GLY A 229 1.95 0.82 -1.62
CA GLY A 229 1.99 1.73 -0.48
C GLY A 229 0.89 2.80 -0.43
N ILE A 230 -0.21 2.64 -1.16
CA ILE A 230 -1.30 3.63 -1.18
C ILE A 230 -1.88 3.80 0.23
N GLY A 231 -2.17 5.03 0.65
CA GLY A 231 -2.73 5.31 1.98
C GLY A 231 -1.75 5.15 3.16
N VAL A 232 -0.57 4.57 2.95
CA VAL A 232 0.45 4.35 3.99
C VAL A 232 1.77 5.06 3.72
N LYS A 233 2.10 5.34 2.45
CA LYS A 233 3.30 6.07 2.01
C LYS A 233 2.92 7.28 1.13
N PRO A 234 3.64 8.42 1.22
CA PRO A 234 3.46 9.56 0.32
C PRO A 234 3.89 9.24 -1.10
N ILE A 235 4.98 8.48 -1.24
CA ILE A 235 5.45 7.97 -2.53
C ILE A 235 4.87 6.58 -2.70
N ALA A 236 3.71 6.52 -3.35
CA ALA A 236 2.97 5.29 -3.53
C ALA A 236 2.43 5.15 -4.96
N GLN A 237 2.00 3.95 -5.30
CA GLN A 237 1.26 3.66 -6.53
C GLN A 237 0.29 2.51 -6.27
N LEU A 238 -0.84 2.48 -6.98
CA LEU A 238 -1.69 1.30 -6.99
C LEU A 238 -1.21 0.38 -8.10
N ASN A 239 -0.86 -0.86 -7.76
CA ASN A 239 -0.34 -1.85 -8.71
C ASN A 239 -1.41 -2.83 -9.17
N ALA A 240 -1.27 -3.29 -10.42
CA ALA A 240 -1.99 -4.41 -10.97
C ALA A 240 -1.00 -5.46 -11.51
N LEU A 241 -1.08 -6.67 -10.97
CA LEU A 241 -0.43 -7.86 -11.51
C LEU A 241 -1.38 -8.55 -12.47
N MET A 242 -0.98 -8.71 -13.73
CA MET A 242 -1.72 -9.50 -14.71
C MET A 242 -1.04 -10.85 -14.90
N ILE A 243 -1.81 -11.92 -14.80
CA ILE A 243 -1.40 -13.29 -15.02
C ILE A 243 -2.27 -13.85 -16.14
N GLU A 244 -1.64 -14.21 -17.25
CA GLU A 244 -2.31 -14.76 -18.42
C GLU A 244 -1.88 -16.19 -18.68
N SER A 245 -2.84 -17.08 -18.87
CA SER A 245 -2.63 -18.44 -19.34
C SER A 245 -3.11 -18.52 -20.78
N HIS A 246 -2.21 -18.92 -21.68
CA HIS A 246 -2.54 -19.23 -23.07
C HIS A 246 -1.94 -20.58 -23.44
N GLN A 247 -2.79 -21.55 -23.79
CA GLN A 247 -2.39 -22.93 -24.13
C GLN A 247 -1.55 -23.60 -23.03
N GLY A 248 -1.82 -23.26 -21.76
CA GLY A 248 -1.10 -23.77 -20.60
C GLY A 248 0.21 -23.06 -20.28
N HIS A 249 0.62 -22.06 -21.06
CA HIS A 249 1.76 -21.21 -20.75
C HIS A 249 1.32 -19.98 -19.94
N ILE A 250 1.99 -19.75 -18.82
CA ILE A 250 1.78 -18.59 -17.96
C ILE A 250 2.70 -17.45 -18.39
N SER A 251 2.14 -16.25 -18.50
CA SER A 251 2.88 -15.00 -18.68
C SER A 251 2.42 -13.96 -17.66
N TYR A 252 3.30 -13.00 -17.37
CA TYR A 252 3.08 -11.95 -16.39
C TYR A 252 3.22 -10.59 -17.06
N ALA A 253 2.35 -9.67 -16.69
CA ALA A 253 2.50 -8.26 -16.99
C ALA A 253 2.17 -7.43 -15.74
N THR A 254 2.68 -6.20 -15.67
CA THR A 254 2.48 -5.31 -14.53
C THR A 254 2.06 -3.94 -15.03
N GLU A 255 1.12 -3.32 -14.32
CA GLU A 255 0.73 -1.94 -14.54
C GLU A 255 0.56 -1.23 -13.21
N SER A 256 0.68 0.09 -13.22
CA SER A 256 0.44 0.89 -12.02
C SER A 256 -0.24 2.22 -12.32
N TYR A 257 -0.91 2.74 -11.31
CA TYR A 257 -1.47 4.08 -11.30
C TYR A 257 -0.86 4.88 -10.16
N GLN A 258 -0.17 5.96 -10.52
CA GLN A 258 0.47 6.88 -9.58
C GLN A 258 -0.05 8.30 -9.82
N PRO A 259 -0.78 8.91 -8.87
CA PRO A 259 -1.45 10.20 -9.03
C PRO A 259 -0.50 11.39 -8.82
N LEU A 260 0.73 11.31 -9.34
CA LEU A 260 1.71 12.39 -9.21
C LEU A 260 1.72 13.30 -10.44
N PRO A 261 1.88 14.63 -10.25
CA PRO A 261 2.12 15.55 -11.35
C PRO A 261 3.27 15.10 -12.24
N VAL A 262 3.17 15.41 -13.53
CA VAL A 262 4.19 15.06 -14.51
C VAL A 262 5.11 16.27 -14.74
N GLY A 263 6.41 16.04 -14.76
CA GLY A 263 7.42 17.03 -15.10
C GLY A 263 8.23 16.61 -16.32
N ILE A 264 8.62 17.56 -17.16
CA ILE A 264 9.58 17.35 -18.24
C ILE A 264 10.89 18.03 -17.90
N ILE A 265 11.98 17.27 -17.97
CA ILE A 265 13.34 17.77 -17.77
C ILE A 265 13.74 18.68 -18.94
N GLN A 266 14.12 19.92 -18.64
CA GLN A 266 14.39 20.97 -19.65
C GLN A 266 15.84 21.01 -20.15
N GLU A 267 16.76 20.45 -19.38
CA GLU A 267 18.20 20.39 -19.67
C GLU A 267 18.81 19.12 -19.09
N ASP A 268 19.93 18.65 -19.64
CA ASP A 268 20.61 17.47 -19.12
C ASP A 268 21.07 17.71 -17.69
N VAL A 269 20.69 16.80 -16.79
CA VAL A 269 21.10 16.78 -15.39
C VAL A 269 22.21 15.74 -15.27
N HIS A 270 23.43 16.23 -15.09
CA HIS A 270 24.58 15.39 -14.80
C HIS A 270 24.85 15.42 -13.31
N GLU A 271 24.87 14.25 -12.67
CA GLU A 271 25.27 14.11 -11.28
C GLU A 271 26.70 13.54 -11.20
N GLY A 272 27.41 13.87 -10.12
CA GLY A 272 28.63 13.14 -9.77
C GLY A 272 28.28 11.79 -9.15
N SER A 273 29.07 10.75 -9.46
CA SER A 273 28.94 9.43 -8.83
C SER A 273 29.18 9.53 -7.32
N HIS A 274 28.11 9.46 -6.53
CA HIS A 274 28.17 9.31 -5.08
C HIS A 274 27.34 8.11 -4.66
N ASP A 275 27.75 7.44 -3.59
CA ASP A 275 26.89 6.46 -2.94
C ASP A 275 25.65 7.17 -2.40
N TYR A 276 24.51 6.50 -2.56
CA TYR A 276 23.24 6.96 -2.04
C TYR A 276 22.62 5.91 -1.13
N HIS A 277 21.74 6.38 -0.27
CA HIS A 277 21.22 5.65 0.85
C HIS A 277 19.71 5.82 0.94
N LYS A 278 19.12 4.98 1.79
CA LYS A 278 17.68 4.99 2.05
C LYS A 278 17.41 4.96 3.55
N ILE A 279 16.48 5.79 3.97
CA ILE A 279 15.77 5.67 5.24
C ILE A 279 14.37 5.16 4.88
N CYS A 280 13.86 4.18 5.63
CA CYS A 280 12.53 3.64 5.39
C CYS A 280 11.89 3.16 6.68
N PHE A 281 10.57 2.95 6.62
CA PHE A 281 9.84 2.34 7.71
C PHE A 281 10.51 1.04 8.21
N PRO A 282 10.52 0.78 9.53
CA PRO A 282 10.04 1.62 10.63
C PRO A 282 11.11 2.57 11.21
N ASP A 283 12.33 2.52 10.67
CA ASP A 283 13.50 3.14 11.25
C ASP A 283 13.74 4.52 10.64
N TYR A 284 13.11 5.56 11.21
CA TYR A 284 13.24 6.94 10.73
C TYR A 284 14.11 7.86 11.60
N GLU A 285 14.59 7.37 12.75
CA GLU A 285 15.32 8.20 13.73
C GLU A 285 16.71 8.60 13.20
N VAL A 286 17.04 9.89 13.31
CA VAL A 286 18.32 10.45 12.85
C VAL A 286 18.94 11.35 13.90
N ILE A 287 20.26 11.54 13.82
CA ILE A 287 21.01 12.49 14.63
C ILE A 287 21.58 13.56 13.71
N MET A 288 21.28 14.83 13.95
CA MET A 288 21.88 15.93 13.19
C MET A 288 23.35 16.09 13.57
N ILE A 289 24.24 15.98 12.58
CA ILE A 289 25.68 16.16 12.73
C ILE A 289 26.05 17.62 12.43
N GLU A 290 25.52 18.14 11.32
CA GLU A 290 25.81 19.49 10.84
C GLU A 290 24.57 20.07 10.17
N LYS A 291 24.16 21.26 10.61
CA LYS A 291 23.03 21.98 10.02
C LYS A 291 23.49 22.76 8.79
N GLY A 292 22.91 22.44 7.63
CA GLY A 292 23.16 23.16 6.39
C GLY A 292 21.96 24.02 5.95
N PRO A 293 22.14 24.87 4.92
CA PRO A 293 21.12 25.83 4.49
C PRO A 293 19.90 25.15 3.82
N GLU A 294 20.14 24.15 2.97
CA GLU A 294 19.08 23.44 2.22
C GLU A 294 18.92 21.99 2.68
N PHE A 295 20.07 21.34 2.94
CA PHE A 295 20.18 19.99 3.45
C PHE A 295 21.05 20.01 4.70
N SER A 296 20.74 19.18 5.68
CA SER A 296 21.56 18.95 6.87
C SER A 296 22.21 17.58 6.79
N LYS A 297 23.44 17.48 7.29
CA LYS A 297 24.12 16.18 7.43
C LYS A 297 23.59 15.49 8.67
N CYS A 298 23.04 14.31 8.49
CA CYS A 298 22.42 13.51 9.54
C CYS A 298 22.98 12.09 9.54
N ARG A 299 23.10 11.48 10.73
CA ARG A 299 23.36 10.05 10.89
C ARG A 299 22.05 9.31 11.10
N HIS A 300 21.76 8.33 10.26
CA HIS A 300 20.65 7.42 10.50
C HIS A 300 20.97 6.50 11.68
N VAL A 301 20.12 6.48 12.70
CA VAL A 301 20.40 5.77 13.96
C VAL A 301 20.55 4.27 13.76
N LYS A 302 19.68 3.66 12.95
CA LYS A 302 19.67 2.21 12.74
C LYS A 302 20.87 1.72 11.94
N SER A 303 21.19 2.37 10.83
CA SER A 303 22.27 1.92 9.93
C SER A 303 23.64 2.51 10.28
N GLY A 304 23.69 3.59 11.07
CA GLY A 304 24.92 4.32 11.38
C GLY A 304 25.49 5.13 10.21
N ILE A 305 24.77 5.19 9.09
CA ILE A 305 25.20 5.86 7.85
C ILE A 305 24.95 7.36 7.95
N ASP A 306 25.93 8.16 7.53
CA ASP A 306 25.79 9.60 7.37
C ASP A 306 25.23 9.91 5.98
N MET A 307 24.22 10.77 5.91
CA MET A 307 23.59 11.21 4.66
C MET A 307 23.09 12.66 4.73
N MET A 308 22.85 13.24 3.56
CA MET A 308 22.28 14.58 3.46
C MET A 308 20.76 14.49 3.42
N ILE A 309 20.09 15.12 4.40
CA ILE A 309 18.62 15.14 4.48
C ILE A 309 18.11 16.55 4.21
N LYS A 310 17.15 16.69 3.30
CA LYS A 310 16.49 17.98 3.02
C LYS A 310 15.82 18.48 4.31
N ASN A 311 16.06 19.73 4.68
CA ASN A 311 15.65 20.25 5.99
C ASN A 311 14.14 20.10 6.27
N GLU A 312 13.30 20.18 5.24
CA GLU A 312 11.85 20.02 5.29
C GLU A 312 11.39 18.58 5.57
N PHE A 313 12.29 17.60 5.43
CA PHE A 313 12.05 16.20 5.80
C PHE A 313 12.49 15.89 7.23
N LEU A 314 12.93 16.89 8.01
CA LEU A 314 13.34 16.69 9.40
C LEU A 314 12.30 17.26 10.35
N TYR A 315 11.85 16.44 11.30
CA TYR A 315 10.95 16.90 12.36
C TYR A 315 11.36 16.36 13.72
N THR A 316 11.07 17.13 14.77
CA THR A 316 11.38 16.75 16.15
C THR A 316 10.13 16.27 16.87
N ARG A 317 10.22 15.11 17.52
CA ARG A 317 9.17 14.58 18.40
C ARG A 317 9.81 14.00 19.65
N SER A 318 9.27 14.34 20.82
CA SER A 318 9.79 13.86 22.12
C SER A 318 11.30 14.02 22.28
N SER A 319 11.83 15.18 21.88
CA SER A 319 13.26 15.54 21.90
C SER A 319 14.18 14.70 21.00
N LYS A 320 13.63 13.86 20.13
CA LYS A 320 14.35 13.10 19.10
C LYS A 320 14.06 13.67 17.71
N LEU A 321 15.01 13.52 16.80
CA LEU A 321 14.91 13.97 15.42
C LEU A 321 14.60 12.78 14.52
N TYR A 322 13.69 12.98 13.57
CA TYR A 322 13.22 11.96 12.65
C TYR A 322 13.23 12.48 11.22
N CYS A 323 13.51 11.58 10.29
CA CYS A 323 13.12 11.75 8.90
C CYS A 323 11.59 11.63 8.79
N LEU A 324 10.98 12.47 7.98
CA LEU A 324 9.52 12.57 7.84
C LEU A 324 8.92 11.30 7.27
N ASP A 325 9.60 10.70 6.30
CA ASP A 325 9.13 9.53 5.56
C ASP A 325 10.30 8.74 4.94
N ASP A 326 9.98 7.74 4.12
CA ASP A 326 10.90 7.09 3.20
C ASP A 326 11.67 8.15 2.41
N TYR A 327 13.00 8.10 2.54
CA TYR A 327 13.88 9.15 2.06
C TYR A 327 15.13 8.57 1.41
N THR A 328 15.59 9.23 0.35
CA THR A 328 16.91 9.01 -0.21
C THR A 328 17.63 10.34 -0.42
N ASP A 329 18.94 10.33 -0.18
CA ASP A 329 19.88 11.43 -0.44
C ASP A 329 20.40 11.45 -1.88
N ARG A 330 19.91 10.53 -2.72
CA ARG A 330 20.22 10.41 -4.14
C ARG A 330 19.83 11.67 -4.92
N PHE A 331 20.74 12.21 -5.74
CA PHE A 331 20.34 13.05 -6.87
C PHE A 331 20.18 12.18 -8.12
N LEU A 332 19.47 12.67 -9.13
CA LEU A 332 19.23 11.89 -10.34
C LEU A 332 19.98 12.49 -11.53
N ALA A 333 20.68 11.63 -12.27
CA ALA A 333 21.14 11.93 -13.62
C ALA A 333 19.98 11.69 -14.61
N LEU A 334 19.60 12.74 -15.34
CA LEU A 334 18.44 12.72 -16.25
C LEU A 334 18.79 13.43 -17.56
N THR A 335 18.20 12.97 -18.65
CA THR A 335 18.35 13.60 -19.97
C THR A 335 17.24 14.62 -20.21
N LYS A 336 17.54 15.67 -20.96
CA LYS A 336 16.55 16.61 -21.47
C LYS A 336 15.43 15.86 -22.20
N GLY A 337 14.19 16.22 -21.92
CA GLY A 337 12.99 15.60 -22.47
C GLY A 337 12.51 14.38 -21.68
N SER A 338 13.23 13.91 -20.66
CA SER A 338 12.73 12.85 -19.79
C SER A 338 11.47 13.30 -19.06
N GLU A 339 10.45 12.44 -19.07
CA GLU A 339 9.25 12.58 -18.26
C GLU A 339 9.49 11.98 -16.86
N VAL A 340 9.22 12.77 -15.82
CA VAL A 340 9.35 12.37 -14.42
C VAL A 340 8.04 12.58 -13.67
N LYS A 341 7.82 11.81 -12.62
CA LYS A 341 6.75 12.09 -11.65
C LYS A 341 7.29 13.02 -10.58
N VAL A 342 6.63 14.14 -10.34
CA VAL A 342 7.04 15.14 -9.36
C VAL A 342 6.37 14.83 -8.04
N ILE A 343 7.15 14.37 -7.07
CA ILE A 343 6.68 14.02 -5.72
C ILE A 343 6.42 15.30 -4.92
N GLY A 344 7.33 16.27 -5.03
CA GLY A 344 7.19 17.56 -4.35
C GLY A 344 8.27 18.55 -4.74
N GLN A 345 8.01 19.83 -4.49
CA GLN A 345 8.98 20.91 -4.67
C GLN A 345 9.32 21.52 -3.31
N TYR A 346 10.61 21.57 -2.99
CA TYR A 346 11.17 21.99 -1.70
C TYR A 346 12.24 23.05 -1.96
N GLY A 347 11.80 24.30 -2.05
CA GLY A 347 12.65 25.43 -2.41
C GLY A 347 13.30 25.24 -3.79
N LYS A 348 14.63 25.21 -3.82
CA LYS A 348 15.42 25.08 -5.06
C LYS A 348 15.48 23.66 -5.63
N TYR A 349 14.91 22.68 -4.93
CA TYR A 349 15.00 21.28 -5.31
C TYR A 349 13.62 20.66 -5.48
N SER A 350 13.49 19.81 -6.49
CA SER A 350 12.32 18.97 -6.71
C SER A 350 12.70 17.53 -6.40
N TYR A 351 11.83 16.84 -5.68
CA TYR A 351 11.94 15.41 -5.44
C TYR A 351 11.10 14.71 -6.49
N VAL A 352 11.71 13.83 -7.28
CA VAL A 352 11.08 13.23 -8.46
C VAL A 352 11.30 11.73 -8.50
N SER A 353 10.40 11.03 -9.18
CA SER A 353 10.51 9.61 -9.52
C SER A 353 10.69 9.43 -11.02
N PHE A 354 11.63 8.58 -11.41
CA PHE A 354 11.93 8.22 -12.78
C PHE A 354 12.35 6.74 -12.87
N LYS A 355 11.60 5.93 -13.62
CA LYS A 355 11.89 4.51 -13.88
C LYS A 355 12.28 3.71 -12.62
N GLY A 356 11.46 3.79 -11.58
CA GLY A 356 11.67 3.06 -10.32
C GLY A 356 12.78 3.63 -9.41
N ALA A 357 13.36 4.77 -9.77
CA ALA A 357 14.30 5.51 -8.93
C ALA A 357 13.68 6.83 -8.45
N VAL A 358 13.82 7.11 -7.16
CA VAL A 358 13.46 8.39 -6.55
C VAL A 358 14.73 9.19 -6.26
N GLY A 359 14.68 10.50 -6.38
CA GLY A 359 15.79 11.35 -5.99
C GLY A 359 15.57 12.83 -6.28
N TRP A 360 16.61 13.61 -5.98
CA TRP A 360 16.63 15.07 -6.05
C TRP A 360 17.12 15.59 -7.40
N VAL A 361 16.49 16.66 -7.87
CA VAL A 361 16.94 17.49 -8.99
C VAL A 361 16.73 18.96 -8.66
N LYS A 362 17.42 19.88 -9.34
CA LYS A 362 17.15 21.32 -9.17
C LYS A 362 15.80 21.66 -9.78
N SER A 363 14.93 22.38 -9.05
CA SER A 363 13.58 22.69 -9.52
C SER A 363 13.54 23.45 -10.84
N GLN A 364 14.56 24.28 -11.11
CA GLN A 364 14.65 25.06 -12.36
C GLN A 364 14.69 24.19 -13.63
N VAL A 365 15.12 22.92 -13.53
CA VAL A 365 15.23 22.01 -14.67
C VAL A 365 13.94 21.22 -14.91
N VAL A 366 12.97 21.31 -14.00
CA VAL A 366 11.72 20.57 -14.06
C VAL A 366 10.59 21.51 -14.47
N LYS A 367 10.05 21.31 -15.68
CA LYS A 367 8.82 21.97 -16.10
C LYS A 367 7.63 21.07 -15.79
N ILE A 368 6.85 21.42 -14.78
CA ILE A 368 5.61 20.70 -14.47
C ILE A 368 4.60 20.92 -15.61
N ILE A 369 4.07 19.83 -16.13
CA ILE A 369 2.92 19.81 -17.03
C ILE A 369 1.73 19.43 -16.16
N HIS A 370 0.71 20.28 -16.11
CA HIS A 370 -0.53 19.93 -15.42
C HIS A 370 -1.10 18.64 -16.04
N GLY A 371 -1.28 17.62 -15.20
CA GLY A 371 -1.91 16.34 -15.55
C GLY A 371 -3.40 16.36 -15.29
#